data_AF-A0A2T4I9Q0-F1
#
_entry.id   AF-A0A2T4I9Q0-F1
#
_cell.length_a   1.000
_cell.length_b   1.000
_cell.length_c   1.000
_cell.angle_alpha   90.00
_cell.angle_beta   90.00
_cell.angle_gamma   90.00
#
_symmetry.space_group_name_H-M   'P 1'
#
loop_
_entity.id
_entity.type
_entity.pdbx_description
1 polymer ?
#
loop_
_entity_poly.entity_id
_entity_poly.type
_entity_poly.pdbx_seq_one_letter_code
_entity_poly.pdbx_strand_id
1 'polypeptide(L)'
;MFYYATHSVLIQINKLNDKYLIGEQIFEQIPSYILNSLYTSANWNRALKYYCFKGNLVGYYMLNFDIYLDFQAKEINLLTKNSFFTNIINQNQFKTEFLQKVLDHKHRHRLVLNTNFDINNDFIIKTNPTIFSDILRIASINRFFINQQIDLNKYKFKDVFIISDKFEFVITNKNQRIYKIPKDQLNIDNKPIFIDLMNKKTYLLTVLNWSHQIVLELEYEDINNINDLQQLLIKIFENNFTTDLNWHLYNLTLNEIHLVNAIKEVFENNSFILSINLLEQTFKKLLINYFFIIFRSKTLIDLLKTYIRTEDDNLVFNTLLTRYNK
;
A
#
# COMPACT_ATOMS: atom_id res chain seq x y z
N MET A 1 18.95 5.62 12.74
CA MET A 1 17.81 4.88 13.33
C MET A 1 16.55 5.17 12.55
N PHE A 2 15.74 4.15 12.31
CA PHE A 2 14.49 4.22 11.55
C PHE A 2 13.28 4.12 12.50
N TYR A 3 12.32 5.03 12.41
CA TYR A 3 11.15 5.02 13.30
C TYR A 3 10.17 3.90 12.89
N TYR A 4 9.79 3.06 13.85
CA TYR A 4 8.88 1.94 13.59
C TYR A 4 7.46 2.21 14.06
N ALA A 5 7.29 2.54 15.35
CA ALA A 5 5.98 2.77 15.95
C ALA A 5 6.07 3.33 17.36
N THR A 6 4.98 3.94 17.82
CA THR A 6 4.71 4.16 19.23
C THR A 6 3.85 3.01 19.78
N HIS A 7 4.09 2.60 21.03
CA HIS A 7 3.26 1.66 21.75
C HIS A 7 2.96 2.11 23.17
N SER A 8 1.83 1.63 23.69
CA SER A 8 1.36 1.86 25.05
C SER A 8 1.17 0.52 25.74
N VAL A 9 1.77 0.35 26.91
CA VAL A 9 1.66 -0.87 27.74
C VAL A 9 1.30 -0.50 29.17
N LEU A 10 0.64 -1.41 29.88
CA LEU A 10 0.43 -1.24 31.31
C LEU A 10 1.61 -1.84 32.08
N ILE A 11 2.25 -1.05 32.93
CA ILE A 11 3.24 -1.56 33.89
C ILE A 11 2.53 -1.89 35.19
N GLN A 12 2.77 -3.08 35.73
CA GLN A 12 2.31 -3.44 37.06
C GLN A 12 3.22 -2.82 38.11
N ILE A 13 2.61 -2.25 39.15
CA ILE A 13 3.33 -1.70 40.29
C ILE A 13 2.98 -2.54 41.50
N ASN A 14 3.98 -3.19 42.07
CA ASN A 14 3.85 -3.97 43.30
C ASN A 14 4.58 -3.27 44.45
N LYS A 15 4.18 -3.58 45.68
CA LYS A 15 4.87 -3.21 46.90
C LYS A 15 5.61 -4.42 47.45
N LEU A 16 6.89 -4.24 47.78
CA LEU A 16 7.75 -5.23 48.41
C LEU A 16 8.35 -4.59 49.66
N ASN A 17 7.78 -4.94 50.82
CA ASN A 17 8.01 -4.23 52.09
C ASN A 17 7.67 -2.73 51.96
N ASP A 18 8.61 -1.83 52.24
CA ASP A 18 8.41 -0.38 52.10
C ASP A 18 8.81 0.20 50.74
N LYS A 19 9.23 -0.65 49.80
CA LYS A 19 9.68 -0.25 48.46
C LYS A 19 8.69 -0.65 47.38
N TYR A 20 8.81 -0.03 46.22
CA TYR A 20 8.04 -0.39 45.04
C TYR A 20 8.83 -1.31 44.12
N LEU A 21 8.14 -2.16 43.39
CA LEU A 21 8.70 -3.12 42.42
C LEU A 21 7.94 -2.99 41.10
N ILE A 22 8.67 -2.77 40.00
CA ILE A 22 8.15 -2.74 38.64
C ILE A 22 9.05 -3.62 37.77
N GLY A 23 8.48 -4.70 37.20
CA GLY A 23 9.25 -5.75 36.54
C GLY A 23 10.20 -6.41 37.53
N GLU A 24 11.50 -6.25 37.29
CA GLU A 24 12.58 -6.77 38.13
C GLU A 24 13.26 -5.71 39.01
N GLN A 25 12.96 -4.42 38.83
CA GLN A 25 13.66 -3.33 39.51
C GLN A 25 12.90 -2.81 40.73
N ILE A 26 13.65 -2.58 41.81
CA ILE A 26 13.15 -1.99 43.05
C ILE A 26 13.34 -0.46 43.00
N PHE A 27 12.32 0.27 43.42
CA PHE A 27 12.28 1.72 43.50
C PHE A 27 11.97 2.14 44.93
N GLU A 28 12.80 3.00 45.51
CA GLU A 28 12.51 3.61 46.83
C GLU A 28 11.26 4.49 46.75
N GLN A 29 11.09 5.21 45.63
CA GLN A 29 9.97 6.10 45.40
C GLN A 29 9.52 6.03 43.94
N ILE A 30 8.23 6.25 43.75
CA ILE A 30 7.60 6.44 42.43
C ILE A 30 7.03 7.86 42.41
N PRO A 31 7.14 8.59 41.28
CA PRO A 31 6.53 9.90 41.17
C PRO A 31 5.03 9.90 41.53
N SER A 32 4.60 10.84 42.37
CA SER A 32 3.23 10.85 42.91
C SER A 32 2.15 10.94 41.83
N TYR A 33 2.41 11.59 40.70
CA TYR A 33 1.44 11.66 39.59
C TYR A 33 1.15 10.28 38.98
N ILE A 34 2.08 9.32 39.06
CA ILE A 34 1.86 7.94 38.64
C ILE A 34 0.95 7.23 39.64
N LEU A 35 1.27 7.35 40.94
CA LEU A 35 0.49 6.75 42.03
C LEU A 35 -0.96 7.28 42.08
N ASN A 36 -1.14 8.56 41.81
CA ASN A 36 -2.46 9.19 41.78
C ASN A 36 -3.30 8.79 40.55
N SER A 37 -2.70 8.10 39.57
CA SER A 37 -3.32 7.75 38.29
C SER A 37 -3.23 6.24 37.99
N LEU A 38 -3.08 5.41 39.03
CA LEU A 38 -2.98 3.95 38.94
C LEU A 38 -4.24 3.23 38.45
N TYR A 39 -5.32 3.96 38.13
CA TYR A 39 -6.60 3.42 37.70
C TYR A 39 -7.12 4.09 36.42
N THR A 40 -6.22 4.63 35.59
CA THR A 40 -6.60 5.31 34.33
C THR A 40 -7.52 4.45 33.46
N SER A 41 -8.53 5.09 32.86
CA SER A 41 -9.74 4.52 32.25
C SER A 41 -9.56 3.67 30.98
N ALA A 42 -8.35 3.18 30.69
CA ALA A 42 -8.10 2.29 29.56
C ALA A 42 -8.81 0.94 29.78
N ASN A 43 -9.20 0.23 28.72
CA ASN A 43 -9.89 -1.07 28.87
C ASN A 43 -8.91 -2.15 29.37
N TRP A 44 -8.79 -2.26 30.71
CA TRP A 44 -7.82 -3.04 31.48
C TRP A 44 -7.67 -4.50 31.09
N ASN A 45 -8.73 -5.11 30.57
CA ASN A 45 -8.76 -6.54 30.27
C ASN A 45 -8.09 -6.90 28.94
N ARG A 46 -7.91 -5.92 28.03
CA ARG A 46 -7.33 -6.18 26.69
C ARG A 46 -5.96 -5.54 26.48
N ALA A 47 -5.50 -4.70 27.41
CA ALA A 47 -4.19 -4.06 27.33
C ALA A 47 -3.07 -5.05 27.64
N LEU A 48 -1.96 -4.95 26.90
CA LEU A 48 -0.75 -5.71 27.17
C LEU A 48 -0.09 -5.20 28.45
N LYS A 49 0.26 -6.11 29.37
CA LYS A 49 0.77 -5.77 30.71
C LYS A 49 2.16 -6.34 30.96
N TYR A 50 3.04 -5.52 31.52
CA TYR A 50 4.35 -5.89 32.04
C TYR A 50 4.22 -6.21 33.54
N TYR A 51 4.36 -7.49 33.89
CA TYR A 51 4.05 -8.02 35.22
C TYR A 51 5.27 -8.05 36.14
N CYS A 52 5.02 -7.97 37.46
CA CYS A 52 6.00 -8.26 38.49
C CYS A 52 5.83 -9.69 39.00
N PHE A 53 6.93 -10.40 39.26
CA PHE A 53 6.87 -11.80 39.75
C PHE A 53 6.58 -11.96 41.25
N LYS A 54 6.66 -10.88 42.04
CA LYS A 54 6.51 -10.92 43.50
C LYS A 54 5.95 -9.62 44.06
N GLY A 55 5.62 -9.61 45.35
CA GLY A 55 5.07 -8.45 46.05
C GLY A 55 3.56 -8.29 45.88
N ASN A 56 2.98 -7.34 46.62
CA ASN A 56 1.54 -7.10 46.64
C ASN A 56 1.16 -6.05 45.59
N LEU A 57 0.12 -6.30 44.80
CA LEU A 57 -0.34 -5.36 43.77
C LEU A 57 -0.77 -4.02 44.38
N VAL A 58 -0.21 -2.92 43.85
CA VAL A 58 -0.64 -1.55 44.16
C VAL A 58 -1.57 -1.02 43.07
N GLY A 59 -1.25 -1.30 41.80
CA GLY A 59 -2.03 -0.87 40.65
C GLY A 59 -1.25 -0.99 39.35
N TYR A 60 -1.77 -0.38 38.28
CA TYR A 60 -1.11 -0.38 36.98
C TYR A 60 -1.07 1.03 36.41
N TYR A 61 -0.05 1.32 35.60
CA TYR A 61 0.09 2.62 34.95
C TYR A 61 0.43 2.46 33.48
N MET A 62 0.00 3.39 32.62
CA MET A 62 0.29 3.35 31.19
C MET A 62 1.67 3.94 30.89
N LEU A 63 2.56 3.12 30.34
CA LEU A 63 3.86 3.52 29.82
C LEU A 63 3.79 3.63 28.30
N ASN A 64 4.15 4.79 27.77
CA ASN A 64 4.27 5.04 26.34
C ASN A 64 5.74 5.11 25.92
N PHE A 65 6.09 4.44 24.84
CA PHE A 65 7.43 4.44 24.27
C PHE A 65 7.41 4.29 22.76
N ASP A 66 8.45 4.82 22.13
CA ASP A 66 8.70 4.74 20.70
C ASP A 66 9.71 3.63 20.43
N ILE A 67 9.47 2.90 19.35
CA ILE A 67 10.30 1.80 18.86
C ILE A 67 11.04 2.30 17.63
N TYR A 68 12.35 2.19 17.66
CA TYR A 68 13.25 2.51 16.55
C TYR A 68 14.04 1.26 16.16
N LEU A 69 14.31 1.13 14.87
CA LEU A 69 15.12 0.05 14.31
C LEU A 69 16.49 0.61 13.95
N ASP A 70 17.54 -0.02 14.46
CA ASP A 70 18.91 0.25 14.06
C ASP A 70 19.37 -0.82 13.08
N PHE A 71 19.35 -0.49 11.79
CA PHE A 71 19.77 -1.42 10.73
C PHE A 71 21.27 -1.65 10.67
N GLN A 72 22.09 -0.78 11.28
CA GLN A 72 23.55 -0.96 11.34
C GLN A 72 23.92 -1.92 12.47
N ALA A 73 23.36 -1.72 13.66
CA ALA A 73 23.56 -2.60 14.81
C ALA A 73 22.70 -3.88 14.76
N LYS A 74 21.64 -3.89 13.95
CA LYS A 74 20.57 -4.91 13.93
C LYS A 74 19.87 -5.04 15.29
N GLU A 75 19.54 -3.90 15.89
CA GLU A 75 18.96 -3.81 17.23
C GLU A 75 17.68 -2.96 17.25
N ILE A 76 16.82 -3.23 18.24
CA ILE A 76 15.66 -2.40 18.54
C ILE A 76 16.02 -1.43 19.66
N ASN A 77 15.85 -0.13 19.38
CA ASN A 77 16.02 0.93 20.36
C ASN A 77 14.66 1.44 20.84
N LEU A 78 14.50 1.52 22.17
CA LEU A 78 13.28 2.01 22.81
C LEU A 78 13.54 3.39 23.39
N LEU A 79 12.71 4.38 23.05
CA LEU A 79 12.80 5.73 23.57
C LEU A 79 11.50 6.15 24.26
N THR A 80 11.59 6.96 25.30
CA THR A 80 10.44 7.54 25.97
C THR A 80 10.79 8.94 26.49
N LYS A 81 9.78 9.81 26.63
CA LYS A 81 9.97 11.20 27.06
C LYS A 81 10.24 11.33 28.57
N ASN A 82 10.04 10.28 29.35
CA ASN A 82 10.07 10.31 30.80
C ASN A 82 11.23 9.46 31.35
N SER A 83 12.15 10.10 32.08
CA SER A 83 13.32 9.43 32.66
C SER A 83 12.98 8.27 33.58
N PHE A 84 11.86 8.33 34.31
CA PHE A 84 11.38 7.21 35.12
C PHE A 84 11.02 6.00 34.25
N PHE A 85 10.34 6.21 33.11
CA PHE A 85 10.03 5.14 32.17
C PHE A 85 11.26 4.63 31.44
N THR A 86 12.28 5.46 31.22
CA THR A 86 13.57 5.03 30.70
C THR A 86 14.20 3.93 31.55
N ASN A 87 14.08 4.01 32.88
CA ASN A 87 14.57 2.96 33.77
C ASN A 87 13.82 1.64 33.56
N ILE A 88 12.52 1.70 33.28
CA ILE A 88 11.68 0.50 33.10
C ILE A 88 11.91 -0.15 31.74
N ILE A 89 11.88 0.62 30.64
CA ILE A 89 12.08 0.07 29.29
C ILE A 89 13.51 -0.45 29.05
N ASN A 90 14.47 -0.02 29.88
CA ASN A 90 15.85 -0.50 29.82
C ASN A 90 16.14 -1.74 30.67
N GLN A 91 15.17 -2.23 31.45
CA GLN A 91 15.30 -3.50 32.17
C GLN A 91 15.55 -4.65 31.19
N ASN A 92 16.35 -5.63 31.60
CA ASN A 92 16.72 -6.76 30.75
C ASN A 92 15.48 -7.60 30.43
N GLN A 93 14.65 -7.88 31.44
CA GLN A 93 13.39 -8.59 31.24
C GLN A 93 12.46 -7.85 30.26
N PHE A 94 12.40 -6.51 30.33
CA PHE A 94 11.58 -5.72 29.41
C PHE A 94 12.08 -5.89 27.97
N LYS A 95 13.38 -5.73 27.75
CA LYS A 95 14.00 -5.77 26.42
C LYS A 95 14.01 -7.14 25.77
N THR A 96 14.19 -8.21 26.54
CA THR A 96 14.43 -9.56 26.00
C THR A 96 13.18 -10.43 25.96
N GLU A 97 12.28 -10.30 26.94
CA GLU A 97 11.08 -11.14 27.04
C GLU A 97 9.81 -10.38 26.67
N PHE A 98 9.63 -9.19 27.24
CA PHE A 98 8.37 -8.46 27.10
C PHE A 98 8.24 -7.76 25.75
N LEU A 99 9.34 -7.28 25.18
CA LEU A 99 9.35 -6.61 23.88
C LEU A 99 8.84 -7.52 22.75
N GLN A 100 9.18 -8.83 22.76
CA GLN A 100 8.60 -9.76 21.77
C GLN A 100 7.08 -9.82 21.89
N LYS A 101 6.53 -9.85 23.12
CA LYS A 101 5.08 -9.83 23.34
C LYS A 101 4.43 -8.55 22.84
N VAL A 102 5.13 -7.41 22.93
CA VAL A 102 4.69 -6.13 22.36
C VAL A 102 4.60 -6.21 20.84
N LEU A 103 5.63 -6.77 20.20
CA LEU A 103 5.68 -6.95 18.76
C LEU A 103 4.61 -7.94 18.29
N ASP A 104 4.46 -9.10 18.94
CA ASP A 104 3.43 -10.09 18.63
C ASP A 104 2.03 -9.49 18.74
N HIS A 105 1.77 -8.73 19.81
CA HIS A 105 0.49 -8.03 19.99
C HIS A 105 0.22 -7.03 18.87
N LYS A 106 1.24 -6.30 18.41
CA LYS A 106 1.16 -5.38 17.27
C LYS A 106 0.95 -6.13 15.95
N HIS A 107 1.54 -7.30 15.79
CA HIS A 107 1.55 -8.06 14.52
C HIS A 107 0.39 -9.06 14.39
N ARG A 108 -0.41 -9.28 15.45
CA ARG A 108 -1.47 -10.31 15.49
C ARG A 108 -2.50 -10.30 14.35
N HIS A 109 -2.64 -9.19 13.63
CA HIS A 109 -3.56 -9.04 12.51
C HIS A 109 -2.88 -8.83 11.16
N ARG A 110 -1.53 -8.84 11.15
CA ARG A 110 -0.72 -8.70 9.96
C ARG A 110 -0.52 -10.07 9.34
N LEU A 111 -0.62 -10.13 8.02
CA LEU A 111 -0.26 -11.33 7.28
C LEU A 111 1.27 -11.37 7.20
N VAL A 112 1.85 -12.50 7.59
CA VAL A 112 3.29 -12.74 7.49
C VAL A 112 3.51 -13.57 6.23
N LEU A 113 4.33 -13.07 5.32
CA LEU A 113 4.72 -13.85 4.13
C LEU A 113 5.78 -14.88 4.51
N ASN A 114 5.75 -16.04 3.84
CA ASN A 114 6.74 -17.09 4.02
C ASN A 114 8.11 -16.70 3.44
N THR A 115 8.15 -15.74 2.51
CA THR A 115 9.38 -15.21 1.92
C THR A 115 9.79 -13.94 2.64
N ASN A 116 10.96 -13.98 3.29
CA ASN A 116 11.59 -12.81 3.88
C ASN A 116 12.55 -12.17 2.89
N PHE A 117 12.48 -10.86 2.75
CA PHE A 117 13.41 -10.08 1.97
C PHE A 117 14.33 -9.30 2.89
N ASP A 118 15.64 -9.47 2.71
CA ASP A 118 16.61 -8.72 3.51
C ASP A 118 16.57 -7.24 3.17
N ILE A 119 16.35 -6.43 4.20
CA ILE A 119 16.44 -4.98 4.17
C ILE A 119 17.64 -4.56 5.03
N ASN A 120 18.53 -3.78 4.44
CA ASN A 120 19.73 -3.28 5.09
C ASN A 120 19.70 -1.75 5.21
N ASN A 121 20.71 -1.18 5.85
CA ASN A 121 20.84 0.27 6.02
C ASN A 121 20.89 1.02 4.67
N ASP A 122 21.55 0.45 3.65
CA ASP A 122 21.63 1.06 2.32
C ASP A 122 20.26 1.19 1.67
N PHE A 123 19.40 0.16 1.80
CA PHE A 123 18.02 0.23 1.33
C PHE A 123 17.26 1.37 2.03
N ILE A 124 17.37 1.48 3.36
CA ILE A 124 16.69 2.53 4.13
C ILE A 124 17.16 3.92 3.70
N ILE A 125 18.46 4.13 3.49
CA ILE A 125 19.01 5.41 3.05
C ILE A 125 18.60 5.71 1.60
N LYS A 126 18.68 4.73 0.70
CA LYS A 126 18.41 4.90 -0.73
C LYS A 126 16.93 5.16 -1.02
N THR A 127 16.05 4.40 -0.37
CA THR A 127 14.60 4.41 -0.67
C THR A 127 13.80 5.28 0.29
N ASN A 128 14.38 5.63 1.45
CA ASN A 128 13.74 6.41 2.51
C ASN A 128 12.29 5.95 2.78
N PRO A 129 12.07 4.67 3.10
CA PRO A 129 10.73 4.13 3.20
C PRO A 129 9.99 4.68 4.42
N THR A 130 8.67 4.53 4.42
CA THR A 130 7.81 4.83 5.55
C THR A 130 7.09 3.56 6.01
N ILE A 131 6.72 3.50 7.29
CA ILE A 131 5.89 2.40 7.80
C ILE A 131 4.47 2.57 7.28
N PHE A 132 4.01 1.60 6.50
CA PHE A 132 2.63 1.52 6.04
C PHE A 132 1.90 0.46 6.85
N SER A 133 0.74 0.80 7.41
CA SER A 133 -0.04 -0.20 8.14
C SER A 133 -1.04 -0.87 7.20
N ASP A 134 -1.08 -2.21 7.23
CA ASP A 134 -2.05 -3.05 6.55
C ASP A 134 -1.97 -2.99 5.01
N ILE A 135 -0.79 -3.20 4.42
CA ILE A 135 -0.57 -3.28 2.95
C ILE A 135 -1.58 -4.22 2.28
N LEU A 136 -1.85 -5.37 2.89
CA LEU A 136 -2.78 -6.36 2.33
C LEU A 136 -4.25 -5.97 2.49
N ARG A 137 -4.57 -4.84 3.13
CA ARG A 137 -5.92 -4.28 3.24
C ARG A 137 -6.09 -2.95 2.48
N ILE A 138 -5.15 -2.59 1.60
CA ILE A 138 -5.33 -1.50 0.64
C ILE A 138 -6.69 -1.71 -0.06
N ALA A 139 -7.64 -0.80 0.13
CA ALA A 139 -9.02 -1.03 -0.30
C ALA A 139 -9.19 -1.04 -1.83
N SER A 140 -8.32 -0.31 -2.53
CA SER A 140 -8.35 -0.15 -3.98
C SER A 140 -6.95 -0.26 -4.56
N ILE A 141 -6.77 -1.17 -5.53
CA ILE A 141 -5.47 -1.47 -6.17
C ILE A 141 -5.51 -1.15 -7.68
N ASN A 142 -6.26 -0.12 -8.05
CA ASN A 142 -6.45 0.21 -9.46
C ASN A 142 -5.14 0.65 -10.12
N ARG A 143 -4.78 -0.01 -11.23
CA ARG A 143 -3.53 0.10 -11.98
C ARG A 143 -2.29 -0.31 -11.19
N PHE A 144 -2.45 -1.23 -10.26
CA PHE A 144 -1.32 -1.79 -9.55
C PHE A 144 -0.73 -2.91 -10.38
N PHE A 145 0.59 -2.96 -10.41
CA PHE A 145 1.32 -4.15 -10.78
C PHE A 145 1.50 -5.01 -9.52
N ILE A 146 1.10 -6.27 -9.61
CA ILE A 146 1.04 -7.20 -8.50
C ILE A 146 2.01 -8.34 -8.80
N ASN A 147 3.05 -8.39 -7.99
CA ASN A 147 4.19 -9.28 -8.19
C ASN A 147 4.05 -10.61 -7.43
N GLN A 148 3.05 -10.71 -6.53
CA GLN A 148 2.74 -11.93 -5.79
C GLN A 148 1.31 -12.41 -6.05
N GLN A 149 1.08 -13.71 -5.85
CA GLN A 149 -0.27 -14.27 -5.98
C GLN A 149 -1.16 -13.79 -4.84
N ILE A 150 -2.21 -13.04 -5.16
CA ILE A 150 -3.21 -12.56 -4.19
C ILE A 150 -4.63 -12.90 -4.63
N ASP A 151 -5.55 -12.95 -3.66
CA ASP A 151 -6.97 -13.07 -3.93
C ASP A 151 -7.56 -11.71 -4.32
N LEU A 152 -7.68 -11.47 -5.62
CA LEU A 152 -8.24 -10.24 -6.20
C LEU A 152 -9.70 -9.98 -5.79
N ASN A 153 -10.45 -10.98 -5.32
CA ASN A 153 -11.86 -10.79 -4.92
C ASN A 153 -12.01 -9.87 -3.70
N LYS A 154 -10.94 -9.68 -2.92
CA LYS A 154 -10.93 -8.83 -1.72
C LYS A 154 -10.72 -7.35 -2.03
N TYR A 155 -10.41 -6.99 -3.28
CA TYR A 155 -9.97 -5.65 -3.65
C TYR A 155 -10.88 -5.00 -4.68
N LYS A 156 -11.05 -3.68 -4.58
CA LYS A 156 -11.68 -2.88 -5.64
C LYS A 156 -10.62 -2.49 -6.67
N PHE A 157 -10.89 -2.75 -7.95
CA PHE A 157 -10.05 -2.27 -9.05
C PHE A 157 -10.84 -2.30 -10.35
N LYS A 158 -10.40 -1.50 -11.33
CA LYS A 158 -10.88 -1.57 -12.71
C LYS A 158 -9.82 -2.19 -13.62
N ASP A 159 -8.54 -1.89 -13.39
CA ASP A 159 -7.38 -2.40 -14.11
C ASP A 159 -6.33 -2.91 -13.12
N VAL A 160 -5.73 -4.07 -13.36
CA VAL A 160 -4.55 -4.57 -12.64
C VAL A 160 -3.63 -5.34 -13.57
N PHE A 161 -2.36 -5.39 -13.22
CA PHE A 161 -1.32 -6.13 -13.92
C PHE A 161 -0.79 -7.20 -12.98
N ILE A 162 -0.83 -8.47 -13.38
CA ILE A 162 -0.40 -9.59 -12.54
C ILE A 162 0.64 -10.43 -13.26
N ILE A 163 1.57 -11.02 -12.53
CA ILE A 163 2.55 -11.94 -13.12
C ILE A 163 1.86 -13.26 -13.54
N SER A 164 2.28 -13.79 -14.68
CA SER A 164 1.88 -15.09 -15.20
C SER A 164 2.98 -15.69 -16.09
N ASP A 165 2.79 -16.92 -16.56
CA ASP A 165 3.73 -17.60 -17.46
C ASP A 165 3.60 -17.12 -18.90
N LYS A 166 2.46 -16.52 -19.25
CA LYS A 166 2.18 -16.01 -20.59
C LYS A 166 1.33 -14.76 -20.54
N PHE A 167 1.29 -14.05 -21.66
CA PHE A 167 0.46 -12.89 -21.80
C PHE A 167 -0.99 -13.31 -21.96
N GLU A 168 -1.88 -12.70 -21.19
CA GLU A 168 -3.32 -12.92 -21.30
C GLU A 168 -4.07 -11.67 -20.85
N PHE A 169 -5.12 -11.29 -21.57
CA PHE A 169 -6.03 -10.23 -21.18
C PHE A 169 -7.38 -10.84 -20.81
N VAL A 170 -7.80 -10.63 -19.57
CA VAL A 170 -9.06 -11.16 -19.04
C VAL A 170 -9.94 -10.02 -18.54
N ILE A 171 -11.21 -10.06 -18.93
CA ILE A 171 -12.25 -9.21 -18.33
C ILE A 171 -13.14 -10.09 -17.45
N THR A 172 -13.24 -9.74 -16.17
CA THR A 172 -14.10 -10.46 -15.22
C THR A 172 -15.58 -10.13 -15.44
N ASN A 173 -16.47 -10.93 -14.85
CA ASN A 173 -17.91 -10.66 -14.80
C ASN A 173 -18.27 -9.33 -14.09
N LYS A 174 -17.36 -8.76 -13.30
CA LYS A 174 -17.49 -7.43 -12.68
C LYS A 174 -16.96 -6.30 -13.58
N ASN A 175 -16.71 -6.58 -14.86
CA ASN A 175 -16.08 -5.66 -15.83
C ASN A 175 -14.72 -5.15 -15.34
N GLN A 176 -13.94 -5.98 -14.64
CA GLN A 176 -12.59 -5.65 -14.20
C GLN A 176 -11.58 -6.27 -15.16
N ARG A 177 -10.50 -5.56 -15.45
CA ARG A 177 -9.49 -5.97 -16.43
C ARG A 177 -8.25 -6.43 -15.70
N ILE A 178 -7.79 -7.61 -16.09
CA ILE A 178 -6.61 -8.25 -15.55
C ILE A 178 -5.69 -8.50 -16.74
N TYR A 179 -4.55 -7.81 -16.73
CA TYR A 179 -3.47 -8.04 -17.67
C TYR A 179 -2.48 -9.00 -17.03
N LYS A 180 -2.43 -10.23 -17.52
CA LYS A 180 -1.44 -11.22 -17.11
C LYS A 180 -0.17 -10.99 -17.91
N ILE A 181 0.93 -10.71 -17.21
CA ILE A 181 2.20 -10.31 -17.79
C ILE A 181 3.20 -11.46 -17.66
N PRO A 182 3.83 -11.90 -18.77
CA PRO A 182 4.85 -12.95 -18.74
C PRO A 182 6.00 -12.59 -17.81
N LYS A 183 6.32 -13.47 -16.87
CA LYS A 183 7.41 -13.27 -15.91
C LYS A 183 8.78 -13.16 -16.59
N ASP A 184 9.00 -13.93 -17.66
CA ASP A 184 10.23 -13.97 -18.45
C ASP A 184 10.52 -12.65 -19.20
N GLN A 185 9.48 -11.84 -19.45
CA GLN A 185 9.61 -10.52 -20.08
C GLN A 185 9.81 -9.38 -19.07
N LEU A 186 9.81 -9.69 -17.77
CA LEU A 186 9.96 -8.72 -16.70
C LEU A 186 11.35 -8.83 -16.06
N ASN A 187 12.10 -7.74 -16.07
CA ASN A 187 13.28 -7.58 -15.23
C ASN A 187 12.98 -6.62 -14.08
N ILE A 188 12.17 -7.08 -13.12
CA ILE A 188 11.74 -6.28 -11.98
C ILE A 188 12.26 -6.85 -10.68
N ASP A 189 12.41 -5.97 -9.68
CA ASP A 189 12.61 -6.40 -8.30
C ASP A 189 11.40 -7.22 -7.86
N ASN A 190 11.66 -8.45 -7.40
CA ASN A 190 10.63 -9.37 -6.96
C ASN A 190 10.24 -9.18 -5.48
N LYS A 191 10.85 -8.21 -4.79
CA LYS A 191 10.56 -7.92 -3.38
C LYS A 191 9.16 -7.32 -3.16
N PRO A 192 8.72 -6.30 -3.92
CA PRO A 192 7.44 -5.66 -3.63
C PRO A 192 6.26 -6.62 -3.84
N ILE A 193 5.20 -6.46 -3.05
CA ILE A 193 3.91 -7.11 -3.30
C ILE A 193 3.16 -6.32 -4.37
N PHE A 194 3.07 -5.01 -4.15
CA PHE A 194 2.33 -4.08 -4.99
C PHE A 194 3.24 -2.97 -5.47
N ILE A 195 3.04 -2.56 -6.71
CA ILE A 195 3.63 -1.38 -7.30
C ILE A 195 2.48 -0.56 -7.88
N ASP A 196 2.23 0.62 -7.31
CA ASP A 196 1.27 1.59 -7.82
C ASP A 196 1.90 2.37 -8.98
N LEU A 197 1.51 1.99 -10.19
CA LEU A 197 2.05 2.59 -11.42
C LEU A 197 1.66 4.07 -11.57
N MET A 198 0.59 4.52 -10.90
CA MET A 198 0.08 5.88 -11.01
C MET A 198 0.70 6.82 -9.99
N ASN A 199 0.69 6.42 -8.72
CA ASN A 199 1.23 7.24 -7.63
C ASN A 199 2.73 7.06 -7.43
N LYS A 200 3.38 6.18 -8.21
CA LYS A 200 4.82 5.89 -8.15
C LYS A 200 5.28 5.36 -6.80
N LYS A 201 4.41 4.58 -6.15
CA LYS A 201 4.63 3.99 -4.83
C LYS A 201 4.80 2.49 -4.91
N THR A 202 5.66 1.97 -4.05
CA THR A 202 5.99 0.56 -3.93
C THR A 202 5.68 0.09 -2.52
N TYR A 203 5.05 -1.08 -2.41
CA TYR A 203 4.62 -1.66 -1.15
C TYR A 203 5.33 -2.99 -0.91
N LEU A 204 6.10 -3.05 0.18
CA LEU A 204 6.92 -4.17 0.55
C LEU A 204 6.51 -4.69 1.94
N LEU A 205 6.44 -6.01 2.08
CA LEU A 205 6.26 -6.67 3.35
C LEU A 205 7.47 -7.60 3.57
N THR A 206 8.08 -7.52 4.74
CA THR A 206 9.17 -8.41 5.14
C THR A 206 9.16 -8.67 6.64
N VAL A 207 9.95 -9.64 7.08
CA VAL A 207 10.21 -9.91 8.50
C VAL A 207 11.70 -9.78 8.76
N LEU A 208 12.06 -8.97 9.74
CA LEU A 208 13.41 -8.94 10.28
C LEU A 208 13.51 -9.95 11.42
N ASN A 209 14.51 -10.82 11.35
CA ASN A 209 14.85 -11.77 12.41
C ASN A 209 16.15 -11.30 13.07
N TRP A 210 16.04 -10.33 13.98
CA TRP A 210 17.17 -9.86 14.79
C TRP A 210 17.16 -10.59 16.14
N SER A 211 17.35 -9.88 17.26
CA SER A 211 17.02 -10.42 18.59
C SER A 211 15.53 -10.68 18.78
N HIS A 212 14.69 -10.08 17.93
CA HIS A 212 13.25 -10.18 17.92
C HIS A 212 12.74 -10.35 16.49
N GLN A 213 11.55 -10.94 16.35
CA GLN A 213 10.85 -11.01 15.08
C GLN A 213 10.04 -9.73 14.87
N ILE A 214 10.33 -8.98 13.81
CA ILE A 214 9.71 -7.69 13.51
C ILE A 214 9.08 -7.74 12.14
N VAL A 215 7.76 -7.57 12.06
CA VAL A 215 7.05 -7.50 10.77
C VAL A 215 7.11 -6.06 10.25
N LEU A 216 7.76 -5.86 9.12
CA LEU A 216 7.86 -4.57 8.44
C LEU A 216 6.95 -4.52 7.24
N GLU A 217 6.08 -3.52 7.22
CA GLU A 217 5.27 -3.13 6.07
C GLU A 217 5.72 -1.73 5.67
N LEU A 218 6.27 -1.61 4.47
CA LEU A 218 6.95 -0.41 4.00
C LEU A 218 6.29 0.10 2.73
N GLU A 219 6.15 1.42 2.66
CA GLU A 219 5.82 2.18 1.45
C GLU A 219 6.99 3.11 1.11
N TYR A 220 7.41 3.13 -0.15
CA TYR A 220 8.42 4.06 -0.66
C TYR A 220 8.15 4.45 -2.10
N GLU A 221 8.73 5.57 -2.53
CA GLU A 221 8.68 6.01 -3.93
C GLU A 221 9.84 5.42 -4.73
N ASP A 222 9.55 4.92 -5.93
CA ASP A 222 10.57 4.33 -6.81
C ASP A 222 10.32 4.74 -8.27
N ILE A 223 10.38 6.05 -8.51
CA ILE A 223 9.97 6.66 -9.78
C ILE A 223 10.69 6.03 -10.97
N ASN A 224 12.01 5.82 -10.88
CA ASN A 224 12.81 5.32 -11.98
C ASN A 224 12.45 3.87 -12.34
N ASN A 225 12.44 2.95 -11.36
CA ASN A 225 12.11 1.56 -11.62
C ASN A 225 10.65 1.41 -12.09
N ILE A 226 9.74 2.24 -11.58
CA ILE A 226 8.32 2.21 -12.01
C ILE A 226 8.17 2.74 -13.43
N ASN A 227 8.94 3.76 -13.83
CA ASN A 227 8.94 4.23 -15.21
C ASN A 227 9.52 3.17 -16.15
N ASP A 228 10.60 2.51 -15.78
CA ASP A 228 11.18 1.41 -16.55
C ASP A 228 10.20 0.24 -16.68
N LEU A 229 9.51 -0.11 -15.60
CA LEU A 229 8.43 -1.11 -15.62
C LEU A 229 7.29 -0.68 -16.56
N GLN A 230 6.84 0.57 -16.50
CA GLN A 230 5.81 1.05 -17.43
C GLN A 230 6.27 0.95 -18.88
N GLN A 231 7.52 1.30 -19.20
CA GLN A 231 8.06 1.17 -20.56
C GLN A 231 8.14 -0.29 -21.01
N LEU A 232 8.51 -1.21 -20.11
CA LEU A 232 8.46 -2.65 -20.39
C LEU A 232 7.03 -3.10 -20.67
N LEU A 233 6.06 -2.71 -19.84
CA LEU A 233 4.65 -3.06 -20.04
C LEU A 233 4.09 -2.50 -21.36
N ILE A 234 4.48 -1.28 -21.77
CA ILE A 234 4.13 -0.71 -23.07
C ILE A 234 4.63 -1.61 -24.21
N LYS A 235 5.92 -2.01 -24.20
CA LYS A 235 6.48 -2.91 -25.21
C LYS A 235 5.79 -4.27 -25.25
N ILE A 236 5.44 -4.81 -24.08
CA ILE A 236 4.68 -6.06 -23.99
C ILE A 236 3.31 -5.88 -24.65
N PHE A 237 2.64 -4.75 -24.43
CA PHE A 237 1.33 -4.47 -25.03
C PHE A 237 1.42 -4.32 -26.55
N GLU A 238 2.42 -3.58 -27.05
CA GLU A 238 2.69 -3.40 -28.48
C GLU A 238 2.89 -4.74 -29.20
N ASN A 239 3.54 -5.71 -28.56
CA ASN A 239 3.78 -7.04 -29.14
C ASN A 239 2.57 -7.99 -29.09
N ASN A 240 1.61 -7.75 -28.19
CA ASN A 240 0.53 -8.70 -27.94
C ASN A 240 -0.86 -8.19 -28.38
N PHE A 241 -1.05 -6.88 -28.54
CA PHE A 241 -2.31 -6.32 -29.04
C PHE A 241 -2.17 -5.84 -30.48
N THR A 242 -2.80 -6.56 -31.40
CA THR A 242 -2.89 -6.17 -32.82
C THR A 242 -4.04 -5.21 -33.09
N THR A 243 -5.05 -5.16 -32.22
CA THR A 243 -6.21 -4.25 -32.29
C THR A 243 -6.40 -3.60 -30.94
N ASP A 244 -6.99 -2.40 -30.93
CA ASP A 244 -7.34 -1.67 -29.71
C ASP A 244 -6.14 -1.31 -28.80
N LEU A 245 -4.90 -1.41 -29.32
CA LEU A 245 -3.67 -1.20 -28.57
C LEU A 245 -3.70 0.11 -27.79
N ASN A 246 -4.06 1.22 -28.44
CA ASN A 246 -4.10 2.53 -27.80
C ASN A 246 -5.10 2.62 -26.63
N TRP A 247 -6.21 1.87 -26.66
CA TRP A 247 -7.13 1.79 -25.51
C TRP A 247 -6.48 1.06 -24.33
N HIS A 248 -5.74 -0.01 -24.60
CA HIS A 248 -4.99 -0.74 -23.58
C HIS A 248 -3.84 0.08 -23.01
N LEU A 249 -3.10 0.81 -23.86
CA LEU A 249 -2.04 1.72 -23.43
C LEU A 249 -2.59 2.85 -22.55
N TYR A 250 -3.76 3.43 -22.87
CA TYR A 250 -4.42 4.38 -21.99
C TYR A 250 -4.79 3.77 -20.63
N ASN A 251 -5.30 2.52 -20.60
CA ASN A 251 -5.61 1.86 -19.33
C ASN A 251 -4.37 1.66 -18.45
N LEU A 252 -3.21 1.45 -19.06
CA LEU A 252 -1.91 1.32 -18.39
C LEU A 252 -1.36 2.67 -17.91
N THR A 253 -1.35 3.69 -18.77
CA THR A 253 -0.57 4.92 -18.52
C THR A 253 -1.42 6.10 -18.06
N LEU A 254 -2.75 6.06 -18.28
CA LEU A 254 -3.64 7.23 -18.23
C LEU A 254 -3.21 8.40 -19.12
N ASN A 255 -2.30 8.17 -20.06
CA ASN A 255 -1.83 9.22 -20.95
C ASN A 255 -2.84 9.43 -22.08
N GLU A 256 -3.44 10.62 -22.10
CA GLU A 256 -4.47 11.02 -23.05
C GLU A 256 -4.02 10.92 -24.51
N ILE A 257 -2.70 10.98 -24.78
CA ILE A 257 -2.18 10.84 -26.15
C ILE A 257 -2.61 9.52 -26.81
N HIS A 258 -2.76 8.44 -26.03
CA HIS A 258 -3.23 7.19 -26.57
C HIS A 258 -4.71 7.27 -26.95
N LEU A 259 -5.53 8.01 -26.22
CA LEU A 259 -6.93 8.24 -26.62
C LEU A 259 -7.02 9.09 -27.89
N VAL A 260 -6.16 10.09 -28.03
CA VAL A 260 -6.04 10.87 -29.28
C VAL A 260 -5.73 9.94 -30.46
N ASN A 261 -4.72 9.09 -30.31
CA ASN A 261 -4.32 8.16 -31.36
C ASN A 261 -5.42 7.14 -31.68
N ALA A 262 -6.08 6.58 -30.65
CA ALA A 262 -7.19 5.65 -30.84
C ALA A 262 -8.38 6.28 -31.57
N ILE A 263 -8.70 7.54 -31.27
CA ILE A 263 -9.75 8.29 -31.98
C ILE A 263 -9.34 8.52 -33.43
N LYS A 264 -8.11 8.97 -33.68
CA LYS A 264 -7.60 9.19 -35.05
C LYS A 264 -7.66 7.92 -35.91
N GLU A 265 -7.19 6.79 -35.37
CA GLU A 265 -7.24 5.48 -36.04
C GLU A 265 -8.64 5.13 -36.57
N VAL A 266 -9.68 5.52 -35.83
CA VAL A 266 -11.08 5.28 -36.22
C VAL A 266 -11.59 6.39 -37.15
N PHE A 267 -11.34 7.67 -36.85
CA PHE A 267 -11.99 8.79 -37.51
C PHE A 267 -11.34 9.24 -38.82
N GLU A 268 -10.03 9.04 -39.01
CA GLU A 268 -9.34 9.54 -40.21
C GLU A 268 -9.83 8.85 -41.51
N ASN A 269 -10.35 7.62 -41.40
CA ASN A 269 -10.77 6.81 -42.55
C ASN A 269 -12.29 6.60 -42.64
N ASN A 270 -13.08 7.20 -41.75
CA ASN A 270 -14.52 6.93 -41.63
C ASN A 270 -15.33 8.22 -41.45
N SER A 271 -16.60 8.21 -41.87
CA SER A 271 -17.54 9.29 -41.52
C SER A 271 -17.76 9.37 -40.01
N PHE A 272 -18.04 10.56 -39.46
CA PHE A 272 -18.25 10.77 -38.02
C PHE A 272 -19.22 9.76 -37.39
N ILE A 273 -20.41 9.57 -37.97
CA ILE A 273 -21.43 8.64 -37.44
C ILE A 273 -20.93 7.19 -37.44
N LEU A 274 -20.29 6.74 -38.53
CA LEU A 274 -19.70 5.40 -38.59
C LEU A 274 -18.61 5.22 -37.52
N SER A 275 -17.76 6.23 -37.34
CA SER A 275 -16.71 6.23 -36.33
C SER A 275 -17.26 6.11 -34.92
N ILE A 276 -18.35 6.81 -34.59
CA ILE A 276 -19.04 6.66 -33.31
C ILE A 276 -19.54 5.23 -33.11
N ASN A 277 -20.15 4.62 -34.13
CA ASN A 277 -20.61 3.24 -34.06
C ASN A 277 -19.45 2.25 -33.84
N LEU A 278 -18.32 2.45 -34.52
CA LEU A 278 -17.11 1.65 -34.34
C LEU A 278 -16.54 1.80 -32.92
N LEU A 279 -16.48 3.02 -32.38
CA LEU A 279 -16.10 3.25 -31.00
C LEU A 279 -17.02 2.53 -30.01
N GLU A 280 -18.34 2.60 -30.20
CA GLU A 280 -19.28 1.89 -29.34
C GLU A 280 -19.07 0.37 -29.38
N GLN A 281 -18.74 -0.20 -30.53
CA GLN A 281 -18.41 -1.62 -30.66
C GLN A 281 -17.13 -1.97 -29.90
N THR A 282 -16.07 -1.16 -30.04
CA THR A 282 -14.83 -1.31 -29.25
C THR A 282 -15.11 -1.20 -27.75
N PHE A 283 -15.96 -0.27 -27.33
CA PHE A 283 -16.31 -0.06 -25.91
C PHE A 283 -17.09 -1.24 -25.33
N LYS A 284 -18.00 -1.83 -26.12
CA LYS A 284 -18.70 -3.07 -25.77
C LYS A 284 -17.72 -4.24 -25.62
N LYS A 285 -16.78 -4.40 -26.56
CA LYS A 285 -15.73 -5.43 -26.50
C LYS A 285 -14.84 -5.28 -25.26
N LEU A 286 -14.47 -4.06 -24.92
CA LEU A 286 -13.60 -3.75 -23.76
C LEU A 286 -14.36 -3.63 -22.43
N LEU A 287 -15.70 -3.74 -22.45
CA LEU A 287 -16.60 -3.58 -21.29
C LEU A 287 -16.32 -2.30 -20.48
N ILE A 288 -16.10 -1.21 -21.20
CA ILE A 288 -15.90 0.13 -20.65
C ILE A 288 -16.45 1.17 -21.61
N ASN A 289 -17.20 2.12 -21.05
CA ASN A 289 -17.67 3.26 -21.81
C ASN A 289 -16.67 4.42 -21.72
N TYR A 290 -15.76 4.51 -22.71
CA TYR A 290 -14.80 5.60 -22.77
C TYR A 290 -15.44 6.95 -23.11
N PHE A 291 -16.70 7.02 -23.53
CA PHE A 291 -17.33 8.33 -23.76
C PHE A 291 -17.37 9.21 -22.50
N PHE A 292 -17.52 8.63 -21.31
CA PHE A 292 -17.41 9.38 -20.06
C PHE A 292 -16.02 10.02 -19.85
N ILE A 293 -14.98 9.45 -20.44
CA ILE A 293 -13.61 9.97 -20.36
C ILE A 293 -13.40 11.01 -21.46
N ILE A 294 -13.77 10.65 -22.69
CA ILE A 294 -13.63 11.49 -23.89
C ILE A 294 -14.37 12.82 -23.72
N PHE A 295 -15.65 12.79 -23.34
CA PHE A 295 -16.49 13.99 -23.21
C PHE A 295 -16.27 14.78 -21.92
N ARG A 296 -15.27 14.40 -21.11
CA ARG A 296 -14.78 15.22 -19.98
C ARG A 296 -13.42 15.86 -20.26
N SER A 297 -12.77 15.51 -21.37
CA SER A 297 -11.51 16.13 -21.80
C SER A 297 -11.78 17.16 -22.89
N LYS A 298 -11.37 18.41 -22.64
CA LYS A 298 -11.46 19.48 -23.64
C LYS A 298 -10.67 19.12 -24.91
N THR A 299 -9.47 18.57 -24.77
CA THR A 299 -8.62 18.17 -25.89
C THR A 299 -9.30 17.13 -26.78
N LEU A 300 -9.90 16.09 -26.19
CA LEU A 300 -10.57 15.04 -26.95
C LEU A 300 -11.88 15.54 -27.58
N ILE A 301 -12.60 16.43 -26.90
CA ILE A 301 -13.77 17.12 -27.46
C ILE A 301 -13.37 17.95 -28.68
N ASP A 302 -12.32 18.77 -28.56
CA ASP A 302 -11.86 19.64 -29.62
C ASP A 302 -11.34 18.81 -30.81
N LEU A 303 -10.70 17.66 -30.56
CA LEU A 303 -10.33 16.69 -31.59
C LEU A 303 -11.58 16.16 -32.33
N LEU A 304 -12.60 15.67 -31.63
CA LEU A 304 -13.81 15.13 -32.24
C LEU A 304 -14.53 16.15 -33.13
N LYS A 305 -14.54 17.43 -32.72
CA LYS A 305 -15.14 18.52 -33.51
C LYS A 305 -14.49 18.69 -34.88
N THR A 306 -13.20 18.37 -35.02
CA THR A 306 -12.51 18.49 -36.32
C THR A 306 -13.02 17.50 -37.37
N TYR A 307 -13.73 16.45 -36.96
CA TYR A 307 -14.29 15.43 -37.85
C TYR A 307 -15.78 15.65 -38.19
N ILE A 308 -16.43 16.66 -37.61
CA ILE A 308 -17.83 17.01 -37.90
C ILE A 308 -17.88 17.76 -39.23
N ARG A 309 -18.65 17.26 -40.20
CA ARG A 309 -18.76 17.88 -41.53
C ARG A 309 -20.19 18.26 -41.92
N THR A 310 -21.17 17.65 -41.27
CA THR A 310 -22.60 17.84 -41.58
C THR A 310 -23.41 18.26 -40.34
N GLU A 311 -24.63 18.75 -40.57
CA GLU A 311 -25.56 19.06 -39.47
C GLU A 311 -25.95 17.82 -38.67
N ASP A 312 -26.09 16.66 -39.34
CA ASP A 312 -26.37 15.38 -38.70
C ASP A 312 -25.23 14.94 -37.78
N ASP A 313 -23.97 15.09 -38.21
CA ASP A 313 -22.80 14.82 -37.36
C ASP A 313 -22.82 15.70 -36.10
N ASN A 314 -23.16 16.98 -36.26
CA ASN A 314 -23.24 17.95 -35.16
C ASN A 314 -24.38 17.59 -34.19
N LEU A 315 -25.52 17.13 -34.69
CA LEU A 315 -26.64 16.67 -33.85
C LEU A 315 -26.24 15.45 -33.01
N VAL A 316 -25.59 14.46 -33.62
CA VAL A 316 -25.10 13.26 -32.93
C VAL A 316 -24.05 13.63 -31.88
N PHE A 317 -23.07 14.47 -32.25
CA PHE A 317 -22.05 14.95 -31.32
C PHE A 317 -22.65 15.64 -30.10
N ASN A 318 -23.58 16.59 -30.29
CA ASN A 318 -24.20 17.33 -29.19
C ASN A 318 -25.03 16.40 -28.29
N THR A 319 -25.73 15.41 -28.86
CA THR A 319 -26.46 14.39 -28.09
C THR A 319 -25.53 13.60 -27.18
N LEU A 320 -24.38 13.15 -27.70
CA LEU A 320 -23.37 12.44 -26.91
C LEU A 320 -22.72 13.34 -25.85
N LEU A 321 -22.38 14.58 -26.20
CA LEU A 321 -21.81 15.56 -25.29
C LEU A 321 -22.75 15.81 -24.10
N THR A 322 -24.03 16.08 -24.36
CA THR A 322 -25.03 16.29 -23.28
C THR A 322 -25.20 15.05 -22.41
N ARG A 323 -25.10 13.85 -22.99
CA ARG A 323 -25.26 12.59 -22.26
C ARG A 323 -24.08 12.28 -21.33
N TYR A 324 -22.85 12.51 -21.79
CA TYR A 324 -21.63 12.02 -21.14
C TYR A 324 -20.77 13.09 -20.46
N ASN A 325 -21.01 14.38 -20.72
CA ASN A 325 -20.35 15.51 -20.04
C ASN A 325 -21.07 15.93 -18.74
N LYS A 326 -21.66 14.96 -18.04
CA LYS A 326 -22.13 15.11 -16.65
C LYS A 326 -21.09 14.53 -15.73
#